data_AF-A0A519R927-F1
#
_entry.id   AF-A0A519R927-F1
#
_cell.length_a   1.000
_cell.length_b   1.000
_cell.length_c   1.000
_cell.angle_alpha   90.00
_cell.angle_beta   90.00
_cell.angle_gamma   90.00
#
_symmetry.space_group_name_H-M   'P 1'
#
loop_
_entity.id
_entity.type
_entity.pdbx_description
1 polymer ?
#
loop_
_entity_poly.entity_id
_entity_poly.type
_entity_poly.pdbx_seq_one_letter_code
_entity_poly.pdbx_strand_id
1 'polypeptide(L)'
;QDGLSGTEATQRLSRLSVPDKNELLFTYGVNFNDLPLWQKRGIGLYWKQQTHEGFNPLTQQTVSVMKKQLFVDMNLPIRDDYNAFIRQFVLPQENQSDAGER
;
A
#
# COMPACT_ATOMS: atom_id res chain seq x y z
N GLN A 1 15.61 -21.51 21.05
CA GLN A 1 15.36 -20.07 21.26
C GLN A 1 16.54 -19.54 22.03
N ASP A 2 17.16 -18.45 21.58
CA ASP A 2 18.49 -17.98 22.05
C ASP A 2 18.51 -17.45 23.49
N GLY A 3 17.40 -17.57 24.24
CA GLY A 3 17.32 -17.23 25.66
C GLY A 3 17.45 -15.74 25.99
N LEU A 4 17.54 -14.88 24.98
CA LEU A 4 17.70 -13.44 25.14
C LEU A 4 16.44 -12.80 25.71
N SER A 5 16.62 -11.91 26.68
CA SER A 5 15.57 -10.97 27.08
C SER A 5 15.27 -9.98 25.96
N GLY A 6 14.08 -9.36 26.00
CA GLY A 6 13.67 -8.39 24.98
C GLY A 6 14.62 -7.18 24.86
N THR A 7 15.22 -6.75 25.98
CA THR A 7 16.21 -5.67 26.03
C THR A 7 17.53 -6.09 25.38
N GLU A 8 18.04 -7.29 25.68
CA GLU A 8 19.27 -7.83 25.09
C GLU A 8 19.12 -8.05 23.57
N ALA A 9 17.99 -8.60 23.14
CA ALA A 9 17.67 -8.76 21.73
C ALA A 9 17.64 -7.40 21.00
N THR A 10 17.01 -6.39 21.60
CA THR A 10 16.94 -5.04 21.03
C THR A 10 18.32 -4.39 20.93
N GLN A 11 19.15 -4.51 21.96
CA GLN A 11 20.51 -3.97 21.97
C GLN A 11 21.41 -4.67 20.93
N ARG A 12 21.25 -5.98 20.76
CA ARG A 12 21.96 -6.75 19.73
C ARG A 12 21.54 -6.29 18.33
N LEU A 13 20.24 -6.20 18.06
CA LEU A 13 19.70 -5.83 16.74
C LEU A 13 19.98 -4.38 16.34
N SER A 14 20.03 -3.44 17.29
CA SER A 14 20.23 -2.01 17.00
C SER A 14 21.63 -1.68 16.46
N ARG A 15 22.62 -2.53 16.75
CA ARG A 15 24.03 -2.36 16.30
C ARG A 15 24.34 -3.05 14.98
N LEU A 16 23.42 -3.86 14.46
CA LEU A 16 23.62 -4.60 13.21
C LEU A 16 23.30 -3.74 11.99
N SER A 17 24.13 -3.88 10.95
CA SER A 17 23.85 -3.31 9.64
C SER A 17 22.71 -4.08 8.94
N VAL A 18 22.22 -3.54 7.82
CA VAL A 18 21.18 -4.21 7.02
C VAL A 18 21.65 -5.59 6.51
N PRO A 19 22.86 -5.74 5.93
CA PRO A 19 23.41 -7.05 5.59
C PRO A 19 23.47 -8.02 6.77
N ASP A 20 23.98 -7.58 7.92
CA ASP A 20 24.12 -8.44 9.09
C ASP A 20 22.76 -8.95 9.61
N LYS A 21 21.71 -8.12 9.50
CA LYS A 21 20.33 -8.53 9.83
C LYS A 21 19.81 -9.59 8.86
N ASN A 22 20.13 -9.49 7.57
CA ASN A 22 19.73 -10.49 6.59
C ASN A 22 20.43 -11.82 6.83
N GLU A 23 21.72 -11.81 7.15
CA GLU A 23 22.47 -13.02 7.52
C GLU A 23 21.95 -13.63 8.83
N LEU A 24 21.60 -12.80 9.81
CA LEU A 24 20.98 -13.26 11.05
C LEU A 24 19.65 -13.95 10.78
N LEU A 25 18.78 -13.34 9.96
CA LEU A 25 17.50 -13.95 9.56
C LEU A 25 17.72 -15.28 8.82
N PHE A 26 18.71 -15.34 7.93
CA PHE A 26 19.06 -16.55 7.19
C PHE A 26 19.53 -17.67 8.13
N THR A 27 20.27 -17.33 9.20
CA THR A 27 20.70 -18.29 10.23
C THR A 27 19.50 -18.93 10.95
N TYR A 28 18.40 -18.20 11.10
CA TYR A 28 17.13 -18.73 11.61
C TYR A 28 16.22 -19.34 10.54
N GLY A 29 16.70 -19.53 9.31
CA GLY A 29 15.93 -20.10 8.21
C GLY A 29 14.89 -19.14 7.60
N VAL A 30 14.98 -17.84 7.88
CA VAL A 30 14.07 -16.82 7.35
C VAL A 30 14.73 -16.11 6.17
N ASN A 31 14.21 -16.32 4.97
CA ASN A 31 14.62 -15.55 3.80
C ASN A 31 13.81 -14.25 3.70
N PHE A 32 14.47 -13.11 3.92
CA PHE A 32 13.84 -11.80 3.83
C PHE A 32 13.18 -11.55 2.45
N ASN A 33 13.76 -12.08 1.38
CA ASN A 33 13.24 -11.87 0.02
C ASN A 33 11.90 -12.55 -0.22
N ASP A 34 11.63 -13.65 0.49
CA ASP A 34 10.41 -14.45 0.34
C ASP A 34 9.24 -13.90 1.18
N LEU A 35 9.51 -12.92 2.04
CA LEU A 35 8.46 -12.29 2.84
C LEU A 35 7.44 -11.57 1.95
N PRO A 36 6.15 -11.58 2.33
CA PRO A 36 5.11 -10.80 1.65
C PRO A 36 5.50 -9.32 1.51
N LEU A 37 5.12 -8.70 0.39
CA LEU A 37 5.50 -7.32 0.10
C LEU A 37 5.01 -6.34 1.17
N TRP A 38 3.81 -6.51 1.71
CA TRP A 38 3.27 -5.66 2.76
C TRP A 38 4.11 -5.65 4.05
N GLN A 39 4.79 -6.76 4.39
CA GLN A 39 5.70 -6.80 5.54
C GLN A 39 6.95 -5.97 5.30
N LYS A 40 7.38 -5.89 4.04
CA LYS A 40 8.60 -5.17 3.62
C LYS A 40 8.33 -3.71 3.29
N ARG A 41 7.13 -3.39 2.81
CA ARG A 41 6.80 -2.10 2.17
C ARG A 41 5.64 -1.34 2.85
N GLY A 42 4.91 -1.99 3.75
CA GLY A 42 3.69 -1.43 4.33
C GLY A 42 2.46 -1.61 3.44
N ILE A 43 1.37 -0.92 3.81
CA ILE A 43 0.04 -1.01 3.18
C ILE A 43 -0.41 0.40 2.81
N GLY A 44 -0.99 0.56 1.61
CA GLY A 44 -1.64 1.80 1.17
C GLY A 44 -3.15 1.75 1.37
N LEU A 45 -3.73 2.82 1.91
CA LEU A 45 -5.17 2.99 2.00
C LEU A 45 -5.55 4.31 1.31
N TYR A 46 -6.36 4.23 0.26
CA TYR A 46 -6.76 5.41 -0.51
C TYR A 46 -8.13 5.25 -1.17
N TRP A 47 -8.75 6.36 -1.54
CA TRP A 47 -10.01 6.35 -2.27
C TRP A 47 -9.76 6.10 -3.76
N LYS A 48 -10.44 5.09 -4.31
CA LYS A 48 -10.42 4.78 -5.74
C LYS A 48 -11.84 4.90 -6.29
N GLN A 49 -11.99 5.47 -7.48
CA GLN A 49 -13.25 5.43 -8.22
C GLN A 49 -13.40 4.04 -8.86
N GLN A 50 -14.52 3.38 -8.59
CA GLN A 50 -14.86 2.11 -9.19
C GLN A 50 -16.24 2.20 -9.83
N THR A 51 -16.35 1.68 -11.04
CA THR A 51 -17.64 1.51 -11.73
C THR A 51 -18.38 0.37 -11.06
N HIS A 52 -19.59 0.64 -10.62
CA HIS A 52 -20.54 -0.34 -10.11
C HIS A 52 -21.76 -0.38 -11.02
N GLU A 53 -22.25 -1.57 -11.33
CA GLU A 53 -23.54 -1.72 -12.01
C GLU A 53 -24.65 -1.68 -10.96
N GLY A 54 -25.50 -0.66 -11.03
CA GLY A 54 -26.69 -0.52 -10.21
C GLY A 54 -27.94 -0.81 -11.04
N PHE A 55 -28.98 -1.34 -10.42
CA PHE A 55 -30.28 -1.47 -11.05
C PHE A 55 -31.17 -0.29 -10.64
N ASN A 56 -31.71 0.45 -11.60
CA ASN A 56 -32.67 1.50 -11.33
C ASN A 56 -34.10 0.92 -11.34
N PRO A 57 -34.79 0.82 -10.19
CA PRO A 57 -36.13 0.23 -10.12
C PRO A 57 -37.21 1.09 -10.78
N LEU A 58 -36.96 2.39 -11.00
CA LEU A 58 -37.90 3.31 -11.64
C LEU A 58 -37.86 3.18 -13.17
N THR A 59 -36.67 2.95 -13.74
CA THR A 59 -36.49 2.81 -15.20
C THR A 59 -36.31 1.36 -15.66
N GLN A 60 -36.21 0.41 -14.72
CA GLN A 60 -35.91 -1.01 -14.96
C GLN A 60 -34.64 -1.24 -15.80
N GLN A 61 -33.67 -0.34 -15.69
CA GLN A 61 -32.43 -0.39 -16.46
C GLN A 61 -31.22 -0.55 -15.54
N THR A 62 -30.23 -1.30 -16.02
CA THR A 62 -28.91 -1.38 -15.41
C THR A 62 -28.14 -0.09 -15.75
N VAL A 63 -27.77 0.66 -14.72
CA VAL A 63 -27.03 1.92 -14.83
C VAL A 63 -25.66 1.76 -14.21
N SER A 64 -24.61 2.15 -14.94
CA SER A 64 -23.25 2.19 -14.38
C SER A 64 -23.06 3.47 -13.58
N VAL A 65 -22.73 3.34 -12.30
CA VAL A 65 -22.45 4.48 -11.41
C VAL A 65 -21.00 4.44 -10.96
N MET A 66 -20.35 5.61 -10.92
CA MET A 66 -19.01 5.74 -10.34
C MET A 66 -19.13 5.99 -8.85
N LYS A 67 -18.52 5.10 -8.04
CA LYS A 67 -18.49 5.24 -6.58
C LYS A 67 -17.06 5.31 -6.09
N LYS A 68 -16.78 6.23 -5.16
CA LYS A 68 -15.52 6.22 -4.41
C LYS A 68 -15.59 5.11 -3.36
N GLN A 69 -14.62 4.20 -3.40
CA GLN A 69 -14.47 3.11 -2.46
C GLN A 69 -13.07 3.11 -1.87
N LEU A 70 -12.97 2.75 -0.59
CA LEU A 70 -11.68 2.58 0.07
C LEU A 70 -10.99 1.36 -0.52
N PHE A 71 -9.80 1.57 -1.07
CA PHE A 71 -8.96 0.53 -1.63
C PHE A 71 -7.77 0.27 -0.70
N VAL A 72 -7.50 -1.01 -0.44
CA VAL A 72 -6.39 -1.47 0.39
C VAL A 72 -5.35 -2.11 -0.53
N ASP A 73 -4.18 -1.50 -0.62
CA ASP A 73 -3.08 -1.92 -1.46
C ASP A 73 -1.96 -2.54 -0.64
N MET A 74 -1.77 -3.85 -0.78
CA MET A 74 -0.73 -4.62 -0.09
C MET A 74 0.59 -4.70 -0.89
N ASN A 75 0.61 -4.18 -2.12
CA ASN A 75 1.71 -4.32 -3.08
C ASN A 75 2.25 -2.97 -3.50
N LEU A 76 2.65 -2.16 -2.52
CA LEU A 76 3.15 -0.82 -2.79
C LEU A 76 4.40 -0.83 -3.68
N PRO A 77 4.50 0.14 -4.63
CA PRO A 77 5.73 0.39 -5.37
C PRO A 77 6.85 0.88 -4.44
N ILE A 78 8.08 0.96 -4.97
CA ILE A 78 9.26 1.40 -4.20
C ILE A 78 9.96 2.56 -4.89
N ARG A 79 10.75 3.33 -4.12
CA ARG A 79 11.63 4.39 -4.65
C ARG A 79 10.86 5.39 -5.53
N ASP A 80 11.31 5.59 -6.76
CA ASP A 80 10.75 6.59 -7.68
C ASP A 80 9.32 6.26 -8.09
N ASP A 81 8.99 4.98 -8.25
CA ASP A 81 7.62 4.55 -8.53
C ASP A 81 6.69 4.86 -7.35
N TYR A 82 7.19 4.73 -6.12
CA TYR A 82 6.45 5.15 -4.92
C TYR A 82 6.26 6.66 -4.87
N ASN A 83 7.30 7.43 -5.21
CA ASN A 83 7.20 8.89 -5.29
C ASN A 83 6.16 9.32 -6.33
N ALA A 84 6.18 8.71 -7.52
CA ALA A 84 5.21 8.96 -8.57
C ALA A 84 3.78 8.57 -8.15
N PHE A 85 3.64 7.44 -7.45
CA PHE A 85 2.38 6.98 -6.89
C PHE A 85 1.80 7.97 -5.87
N ILE A 86 2.59 8.42 -4.89
CA ILE A 86 2.12 9.37 -3.86
C ILE A 86 1.75 10.73 -4.45
N ARG A 87 2.47 11.20 -5.47
CA ARG A 87 2.14 12.46 -6.16
C ARG A 87 0.73 12.49 -6.73
N GLN A 88 0.17 11.34 -7.13
CA GLN A 88 -1.21 11.24 -7.63
C GLN A 88 -2.25 11.59 -6.55
N PHE A 89 -1.92 11.43 -5.26
CA PHE A 89 -2.84 11.68 -4.15
C PHE A 89 -2.64 13.05 -3.49
N VAL A 90 -1.41 13.56 -3.46
CA VAL A 90 -1.06 14.75 -2.66
C VAL A 90 -1.14 16.03 -3.48
N LEU A 91 -0.90 15.98 -4.80
CA LEU A 91 -1.00 17.17 -5.63
C LEU A 91 -2.48 17.53 -5.81
N PRO A 92 -2.84 18.83 -5.69
CA PRO A 92 -4.15 19.30 -6.08
C PRO A 92 -4.42 18.81 -7.50
N GLN A 93 -5.50 18.07 -7.69
CA GLN A 93 -6.03 17.85 -9.02
C GLN A 93 -6.40 19.26 -9.49
N GLU A 94 -5.63 19.84 -10.43
CA GLU A 94 -6.08 21.03 -11.15
C GLU A 94 -7.44 20.66 -11.73
N ASN A 95 -8.50 21.20 -11.11
CA ASN A 95 -9.84 21.06 -11.61
C ASN A 95 -9.79 21.55 -13.05
N GLN A 96 -9.97 20.65 -14.01
CA GLN A 96 -10.35 21.05 -15.35
C GLN A 96 -11.67 21.80 -15.21
N SER A 97 -11.56 23.12 -15.21
CA SER A 97 -12.65 24.06 -15.35
C SER A 97 -13.24 23.97 -16.76
N ASP A 98 -14.57 24.04 -16.80
CA ASP A 98 -15.48 24.32 -17.93
C ASP A 98 -15.66 23.28 -19.05
N ALA A 99 -16.89 22.76 -19.18
CA ALA A 99 -17.81 23.10 -20.28
C ALA A 99 -19.10 22.25 -20.25
N GLY A 100 -20.27 22.89 -20.28
CA GLY A 100 -21.59 22.25 -20.41
C GLY A 100 -22.63 22.94 -19.54
N GLU A 101 -22.94 24.21 -19.81
CA GLU A 101 -24.04 24.68 -20.66
C GLU A 101 -25.21 25.16 -19.81
N ARG A 102 -25.67 26.37 -20.14
CA ARG A 102 -26.87 27.02 -19.63
C ARG A 102 -28.12 26.39 -20.24
#